data_AF-A0A1B7MIM8-F1
#
_entry.id   AF-A0A1B7MIM8-F1
#
_cell.length_a   1.000
_cell.length_b   1.000
_cell.length_c   1.000
_cell.angle_alpha   90.00
_cell.angle_beta   90.00
_cell.angle_gamma   90.00
#
_symmetry.space_group_name_H-M   'P 1'
#
loop_
_entity.id
_entity.type
_entity.pdbx_description
1 polymer ?
#
loop_
_entity_poly.entity_id
_entity_poly.type
_entity_poly.pdbx_seq_one_letter_code
_entity_poly.pdbx_strand_id
1 'polypeptide(L)' 'CCIYKVLSLQEDFANEKPMLQHLIESRGHVCLFLLKFHCELNPSEMVWGYAKYCKSNIDILAPNT' A
#
# COMPACT_ATOMS: atom_id res chain seq x y z
N CYS A 1 9.61 -0.23 -20.41
CA CYS A 1 9.60 0.11 -21.84
C CYS A 1 9.80 1.62 -21.98
N CYS A 2 10.68 2.09 -22.88
CA CYS A 2 11.04 3.50 -23.04
C CYS A 2 9.83 4.40 -23.33
N ILE A 3 8.84 3.89 -24.08
CA ILE A 3 7.65 4.67 -24.46
C ILE A 3 6.77 5.00 -23.26
N TYR A 4 6.65 4.09 -22.28
CA TYR A 4 5.88 4.34 -21.05
C TYR A 4 6.47 5.53 -20.29
N LYS A 5 7.80 5.57 -20.18
CA LYS A 5 8.50 6.67 -19.49
C LYS A 5 8.34 7.99 -20.24
N VAL A 6 8.44 7.98 -21.57
CA VAL A 6 8.23 9.19 -22.39
C VAL A 6 6.80 9.72 -22.25
N LEU A 7 5.79 8.84 -22.31
CA LEU A 7 4.40 9.20 -22.14
C LEU A 7 4.11 9.72 -20.73
N SER A 8 4.64 9.07 -19.69
CA SER A 8 4.43 9.52 -18.29
C SER A 8 5.02 10.89 -17.98
N LEU A 9 5.92 11.39 -18.84
CA LEU A 9 6.56 12.70 -18.69
C LEU A 9 5.87 13.79 -19.53
N GLN A 10 4.89 13.44 -20.35
CA GLN A 10 4.07 14.45 -21.03
C GLN A 10 3.18 15.17 -20.01
N GLU A 11 2.89 16.43 -20.26
CA GLU A 11 2.25 17.32 -19.27
C GLU A 11 0.82 16.91 -18.91
N ASP A 12 0.08 16.36 -19.87
CA ASP A 12 -1.26 15.81 -19.69
C ASP A 12 -1.25 14.57 -18.79
N PHE A 13 -0.27 13.69 -18.92
CA PHE A 13 -0.15 12.50 -18.06
C PHE A 13 0.46 12.79 -16.70
N ALA A 14 1.44 13.69 -16.63
CA ALA A 14 2.17 13.99 -15.39
C ALA A 14 1.30 14.75 -14.36
N ASN A 15 0.35 15.57 -14.84
CA ASN A 15 -0.53 16.37 -14.00
C ASN A 15 -1.90 15.72 -13.74
N GLU A 16 -2.23 14.63 -14.43
CA GLU A 16 -3.50 13.93 -14.25
C GLU A 16 -3.45 12.96 -13.07
N LYS A 17 -4.51 12.96 -12.25
CA LYS A 17 -4.63 12.00 -11.15
C LYS A 17 -4.91 10.60 -11.71
N PRO A 18 -4.34 9.53 -11.12
CA PRO A 18 -4.71 8.17 -11.50
C PRO A 18 -6.22 7.93 -11.35
N MET A 19 -6.82 7.18 -12.27
CA MET A 19 -8.25 6.82 -12.23
C MET A 19 -8.68 6.24 -10.86
N LEU A 20 -7.81 5.45 -10.23
CA LEU A 20 -8.07 4.88 -8.92
C LEU A 20 -8.17 5.97 -7.83
N GLN A 21 -7.36 7.02 -7.90
CA GLN A 21 -7.44 8.15 -6.98
C GLN A 21 -8.79 8.86 -7.14
N HIS A 22 -9.24 9.11 -8.37
CA HIS A 22 -10.57 9.66 -8.64
C HIS A 22 -11.69 8.80 -8.03
N LEU A 23 -11.61 7.47 -8.18
CA LEU A 23 -12.60 6.56 -7.62
C LEU A 23 -12.64 6.60 -6.09
N ILE A 24 -11.47 6.65 -5.44
CA ILE A 24 -11.36 6.71 -3.98
C ILE A 24 -11.90 8.05 -3.46
N GLU A 25 -11.46 9.16 -4.06
CA GLU A 25 -11.87 10.52 -3.67
C GLU A 25 -13.36 10.77 -3.94
N SER A 26 -13.93 10.26 -5.05
CA SER A 26 -15.36 10.38 -5.36
C SER A 26 -16.27 9.64 -4.36
N ARG A 27 -15.72 8.68 -3.61
CA ARG A 27 -16.41 7.99 -2.50
C ARG A 27 -16.20 8.68 -1.15
N GLY A 28 -15.53 9.83 -1.12
CA GLY A 28 -15.25 10.58 0.10
C GLY A 28 -14.07 10.04 0.91
N HIS A 29 -13.22 9.17 0.33
CA HIS A 29 -12.04 8.63 1.00
C HIS A 29 -10.77 9.40 0.63
N VAL A 30 -9.78 9.35 1.52
CA VAL A 30 -8.45 9.93 1.26
C VAL A 30 -7.55 8.87 0.62
N CYS A 31 -6.96 9.21 -0.53
CA CYS A 31 -5.96 8.35 -1.19
C CYS A 31 -4.56 8.66 -0.67
N LEU A 32 -4.00 7.78 0.15
CA LEU A 32 -2.64 7.92 0.70
C LEU A 32 -1.61 7.24 -0.23
N PHE A 33 -0.66 8.02 -0.74
CA PHE A 33 0.47 7.49 -1.49
C PHE A 33 1.67 7.28 -0.55
N LEU A 34 2.11 6.02 -0.45
CA LEU A 34 3.23 5.62 0.39
C LEU A 34 4.52 5.53 -0.41
N LEU A 35 5.65 5.77 0.24
CA LEU A 35 6.96 5.62 -0.38
C LEU A 35 7.20 4.16 -0.78
N LYS A 36 7.69 3.96 -1.99
CA LYS A 36 8.03 2.62 -2.48
C LYS A 36 9.19 2.05 -1.68
N PHE A 37 9.08 0.77 -1.30
CA PHE A 37 10.09 0.03 -0.53
C PHE A 37 10.27 0.46 0.94
N HIS A 38 9.33 1.23 1.48
CA HIS A 38 9.24 1.56 2.90
C HIS A 38 8.04 0.85 3.54
N CYS A 39 8.15 -0.47 3.73
CA CYS A 39 7.05 -1.27 4.27
C CYS A 39 6.69 -0.89 5.71
N GLU A 40 7.62 -0.30 6.45
CA GLU A 40 7.41 0.26 7.80
C GLU A 40 6.39 1.40 7.82
N LEU A 41 6.18 2.07 6.68
CA LEU A 41 5.19 3.14 6.54
C LEU A 41 3.82 2.61 6.09
N ASN A 42 3.68 1.33 5.76
CA ASN A 42 2.43 0.74 5.31
C ASN A 42 1.67 0.12 6.51
N PRO A 43 0.53 0.72 6.93
CA PRO A 43 -0.23 0.20 8.07
C PRO A 43 -0.70 -1.24 7.88
N SER A 44 -0.98 -1.66 6.64
CA SER A 44 -1.41 -3.04 6.37
C SER A 44 -0.30 -4.04 6.71
N GLU A 45 0.95 -3.78 6.32
CA GLU A 45 2.10 -4.63 6.65
C GLU A 45 2.35 -4.69 8.16
N MET A 46 2.20 -3.56 8.86
CA MET A 46 2.30 -3.54 10.32
C MET A 46 1.27 -4.45 10.99
N VAL A 47 0.00 -4.37 10.57
CA VAL A 47 -1.08 -5.20 11.11
C VAL A 47 -0.82 -6.68 10.81
N TRP A 48 -0.39 -7.01 9.58
CA TRP A 48 -0.04 -8.38 9.20
C TRP A 48 1.15 -8.93 10.00
N GLY A 49 2.18 -8.11 10.23
CA GLY A 49 3.33 -8.47 11.07
C GLY A 49 2.91 -8.76 12.51
N TYR A 50 2.08 -7.88 13.09
CA TYR A 50 1.54 -8.07 14.44
C TYR A 50 0.68 -9.33 14.54
N ALA A 51 -0.20 -9.60 13.57
CA ALA A 51 -1.03 -10.79 13.55
C ALA A 51 -0.19 -12.09 13.52
N LYS A 52 0.90 -12.11 12.74
CA LYS A 52 1.84 -13.24 12.72
C LYS A 52 2.56 -13.40 14.05
N TYR A 53 3.04 -12.30 14.63
CA TYR A 53 3.65 -12.32 15.96
C TYR A 53 2.69 -12.90 17.00
N CYS A 54 1.45 -12.41 17.06
CA CYS A 54 0.44 -12.94 17.98
C CYS A 54 0.23 -14.44 17.79
N LYS A 55 0.10 -14.90 16.54
CA LYS A 55 -0.03 -16.34 16.24
C LYS A 55 1.17 -17.14 16.76
N SER A 56 2.39 -16.71 16.46
CA SER A 56 3.60 -17.40 16.94
C SER A 56 3.72 -17.41 18.47
N ASN A 57 3.25 -16.37 19.16
CA ASN A 57 3.26 -16.36 20.63
C ASN A 57 2.16 -17.23 21.25
N ILE A 58 1.02 -17.39 20.59
CA ILE A 58 0.01 -18.38 20.99
C ILE A 58 0.60 -19.79 20.89
N ASP A 59 1.30 -20.10 19.81
CA ASP A 59 1.96 -21.41 19.61
C ASP A 59 3.06 -21.68 20.66
N ILE A 60 3.74 -20.64 21.17
CA ILE A 60 4.75 -20.75 22.23
C ILE A 60 4.11 -20.92 23.63
N LEU A 61 2.97 -20.26 23.89
CA LEU A 61 2.29 -20.28 25.20
C LEU A 61 1.34 -21.47 25.37
N ALA A 62 0.93 -22.12 24.28
CA ALA A 62 0.10 -23.32 24.30
C ALA A 62 0.62 -24.38 23.29
N PRO A 63 1.81 -24.97 23.51
CA PRO A 63 2.41 -25.90 22.55
C PRO A 63 1.66 -27.23 22.37
N ASN A 64 0.64 -27.52 23.18
CA ASN A 64 -0.03 -28.83 23.28
C ASN A 64 -1.58 -28.78 23.24
N THR A 65 -2.17 -27.81 22.54
CA THR A 65 -3.55 -27.98 22.03
C THR A 65 -3.48 -28.45 20.60
#